data_AF-A0A2T0Q656-F1
#
_entry.id   AF-A0A2T0Q656-F1
#
_cell.length_a   1.000
_cell.length_b   1.000
_cell.length_c   1.000
_cell.angle_alpha   90.00
_cell.angle_beta   90.00
_cell.angle_gamma   90.00
#
_symmetry.space_group_name_H-M   'P 1'
#
loop_
_entity.id
_entity.type
_entity.pdbx_description
1 polymer ?
#
loop_
_entity_poly.entity_id
_entity_poly.type
_entity_poly.pdbx_seq_one_letter_code
_entity_poly.pdbx_strand_id
1 'polypeptide(L)'
;MRYSKATALLALCLACSAYGGDGRDPADGPGDPLAVFDAHGKYVGPLVGFEDRPIATVITANGAIIVVPISRAPSGTHVSASKFEWSNSSPFQPYASSNCSGPPVIMSSSITGSGETEPVRPSATVRAGTETTAYIAPDAYSTTIAIQSEIEGPFGCSPFSLTTTGWLPASTYPVNRNYPEPLTIRMDDHQGRR
;
A
#
# COMPACT_ATOMS: atom_id res chain seq x y z
N MET A 1 -5.01 66.34 51.31
CA MET A 1 -4.19 65.26 50.72
C MET A 1 -4.47 63.96 51.46
N ARG A 2 -5.11 63.00 50.78
CA ARG A 2 -5.08 61.54 50.99
C ARG A 2 -6.16 60.94 50.08
N TYR A 3 -5.73 60.41 48.94
CA TYR A 3 -6.57 59.70 48.00
C TYR A 3 -6.56 58.22 48.39
N SER A 4 -7.74 57.64 48.64
CA SER A 4 -7.92 56.19 48.67
C SER A 4 -9.05 55.86 47.70
N LYS A 5 -8.69 55.64 46.43
CA LYS A 5 -9.59 55.00 45.47
C LYS A 5 -9.20 53.53 45.38
N ALA A 6 -10.07 52.68 45.92
CA ALA A 6 -10.04 51.24 45.71
C ALA A 6 -10.11 50.97 44.20
N THR A 7 -9.11 50.27 43.66
CA THR A 7 -9.11 49.84 42.26
C THR A 7 -9.26 48.33 42.28
N ALA A 8 -10.46 47.86 41.97
CA ALA A 8 -10.74 46.45 41.73
C ALA A 8 -10.15 46.07 40.36
N LEU A 9 -9.13 45.22 40.36
CA LEU A 9 -8.60 44.60 39.14
C LEU A 9 -9.55 43.48 38.72
N LEU A 10 -10.38 43.77 37.71
CA LEU A 10 -11.14 42.78 36.97
C LEU A 10 -10.15 41.95 36.14
N ALA A 11 -9.90 40.71 36.55
CA ALA A 11 -9.16 39.76 35.74
C ALA A 11 -10.06 39.29 34.58
N LEU A 12 -9.78 39.76 33.36
CA LEU A 12 -10.35 39.17 32.15
C LEU A 12 -9.68 37.81 31.92
N CYS A 13 -10.36 36.73 32.31
CA CYS A 13 -10.06 35.40 31.82
C CYS A 13 -10.36 35.35 30.31
N LEU A 14 -9.33 35.56 29.48
CA LEU A 14 -9.37 35.17 28.07
C LEU A 14 -9.34 33.64 28.00
N ALA A 15 -10.50 33.03 28.20
CA ALA A 15 -10.76 31.70 27.68
C ALA A 15 -10.72 31.82 26.15
N CYS A 16 -9.67 31.31 25.52
CA CYS A 16 -9.75 30.97 24.11
C CYS A 16 -10.77 29.84 23.98
N SER A 17 -12.04 30.22 23.79
CA SER A 17 -13.06 29.36 23.21
C SER A 17 -12.54 28.97 21.84
N ALA A 18 -11.87 27.82 21.75
CA ALA A 18 -11.79 27.10 20.49
C ALA A 18 -13.25 26.83 20.13
N TYR A 19 -13.78 27.60 19.19
CA TYR A 19 -15.07 27.32 18.58
C TYR A 19 -14.95 25.96 17.92
N GLY A 20 -15.42 24.94 18.62
CA GLY A 20 -15.90 23.71 18.02
C GLY A 20 -17.09 24.09 17.17
N GLY A 21 -16.84 24.34 15.89
CA GLY A 21 -17.86 24.28 14.86
C GLY A 21 -18.28 22.83 14.71
N ASP A 22 -19.16 22.38 15.60
CA ASP A 22 -19.94 21.16 15.43
C ASP A 22 -20.99 21.43 14.34
N GLY A 23 -20.50 21.46 13.10
CA GLY A 23 -21.29 21.51 11.89
C GLY A 23 -21.02 20.23 11.12
N ARG A 24 -21.73 19.15 11.49
CA ARG A 24 -21.87 17.98 10.62
C ARG A 24 -22.58 18.41 9.34
N ASP A 25 -21.80 18.66 8.32
CA ASP A 25 -22.05 18.01 7.05
C ASP A 25 -20.93 16.95 6.90
N PRO A 26 -21.24 15.65 6.79
CA PRO A 26 -20.27 14.74 6.19
C PRO A 26 -19.95 15.34 4.82
N ALA A 27 -18.67 15.51 4.51
CA ALA A 27 -18.25 15.79 3.15
C ALA A 27 -18.64 14.58 2.28
N ASP A 28 -19.89 14.53 1.83
CA ASP A 28 -20.48 13.55 0.92
C ASP A 28 -20.19 13.92 -0.55
N GLY A 29 -19.12 14.68 -0.79
CA GLY A 29 -18.45 14.73 -2.10
C GLY A 29 -17.27 13.76 -2.05
N PRO A 30 -16.93 13.07 -3.16
CA PRO A 30 -15.65 12.37 -3.21
C PRO A 30 -14.56 13.43 -2.99
N GLY A 31 -13.98 13.47 -1.79
CA GLY A 31 -12.74 14.21 -1.58
C GLY A 31 -11.74 13.77 -2.63
N ASP A 32 -10.85 14.68 -3.05
CA ASP A 32 -9.89 14.39 -4.12
C ASP A 32 -9.26 13.00 -3.91
N PRO A 33 -9.26 12.13 -4.94
CA PRO A 33 -8.83 10.76 -4.78
C PRO A 33 -7.39 10.72 -4.26
N LEU A 34 -7.10 9.79 -3.35
CA LEU A 34 -5.74 9.63 -2.84
C LEU A 34 -4.86 8.94 -3.89
N ALA A 35 -3.64 9.43 -4.03
CA ALA A 35 -2.63 8.87 -4.92
C ALA A 35 -1.32 8.62 -4.19
N VAL A 36 -0.54 7.70 -4.77
CA VAL A 36 0.76 7.29 -4.27
C VAL A 36 1.85 7.96 -5.10
N PHE A 37 2.86 8.47 -4.41
CA PHE A 37 4.00 9.15 -5.01
C PHE A 37 5.30 8.56 -4.48
N ASP A 38 6.30 8.47 -5.35
CA ASP A 38 7.63 7.98 -4.99
C ASP A 38 8.46 9.02 -4.21
N ALA A 39 9.68 8.64 -3.82
CA ALA A 39 10.59 9.50 -3.08
C ALA A 39 10.97 10.80 -3.80
N HIS A 40 10.87 10.83 -5.13
CA HIS A 40 11.11 12.01 -5.96
C HIS A 40 9.84 12.83 -6.21
N GLY A 41 8.71 12.41 -5.64
CA GLY A 41 7.41 13.05 -5.84
C GLY A 41 6.75 12.73 -7.19
N LYS A 42 7.23 11.72 -7.91
CA LYS A 42 6.62 11.24 -9.16
C LYS A 42 5.35 10.45 -8.83
N TYR A 43 4.29 10.71 -9.60
CA TYR A 43 3.06 9.93 -9.52
C TYR A 43 3.32 8.46 -9.85
N VAL A 44 2.84 7.58 -8.98
CA VAL A 44 2.94 6.12 -9.15
C VAL A 44 1.61 5.56 -9.65
N GLY A 45 0.52 5.92 -8.99
CA GLY A 45 -0.80 5.36 -9.24
C GLY A 45 -1.83 5.78 -8.19
N PRO A 46 -3.11 5.43 -8.40
CA PRO A 46 -4.15 5.65 -7.41
C PRO A 46 -3.89 4.79 -6.16
N LEU A 47 -4.35 5.27 -5.00
CA LEU A 47 -4.43 4.45 -3.79
C LEU A 47 -5.69 3.57 -3.86
N VAL A 48 -5.53 2.27 -3.68
CA VAL A 48 -6.63 1.30 -3.70
C VAL A 48 -6.59 0.42 -2.45
N GLY A 49 -7.75 -0.11 -2.05
CA GLY A 49 -7.81 -1.22 -1.08
C GLY A 49 -7.37 -2.54 -1.74
N PHE A 50 -6.76 -3.45 -0.97
CA PHE A 50 -6.25 -4.71 -1.50
C PHE A 50 -6.29 -5.85 -0.48
N GLU A 51 -7.37 -6.65 -0.51
CA GLU A 51 -7.55 -7.85 0.34
C GLU A 51 -7.21 -7.60 1.83
N ASP A 52 -6.52 -8.55 2.48
CA ASP A 52 -6.08 -8.54 3.89
C ASP A 52 -4.93 -7.55 4.16
N ARG A 53 -4.48 -6.79 3.15
CA ARG A 53 -3.49 -5.71 3.27
C ARG A 53 -4.24 -4.38 3.16
N PRO A 54 -3.96 -3.40 4.05
CA PRO A 54 -4.82 -2.22 4.15
C PRO A 54 -4.82 -1.34 2.89
N ILE A 55 -3.72 -1.33 2.11
CA ILE A 55 -3.54 -0.40 0.99
C ILE A 55 -2.56 -0.94 -0.08
N ALA A 56 -2.83 -0.60 -1.32
CA ALA A 56 -1.98 -0.85 -2.48
C ALA A 56 -2.06 0.31 -3.48
N THR A 57 -1.27 0.22 -4.56
CA THR A 57 -1.39 1.10 -5.71
C THR A 57 -1.43 0.31 -7.01
N VAL A 58 -1.98 0.91 -8.05
CA VAL A 58 -2.06 0.30 -9.38
C VAL A 58 -1.00 0.91 -10.27
N ILE A 59 -0.14 0.07 -10.88
CA ILE A 59 0.89 0.51 -11.81
C ILE A 59 0.77 -0.20 -13.15
N THR A 60 1.30 0.43 -14.20
CA THR A 60 1.58 -0.26 -15.46
C THR A 60 3.03 -0.76 -15.44
N ALA A 61 3.21 -2.08 -15.51
CA ALA A 61 4.50 -2.76 -15.51
C ALA A 61 4.58 -3.72 -16.69
N ASN A 62 5.58 -3.59 -17.55
CA ASN A 62 5.74 -4.40 -18.77
C ASN A 62 4.47 -4.44 -19.66
N GLY A 63 3.71 -3.34 -19.71
CA GLY A 63 2.45 -3.26 -20.47
C GLY A 63 1.24 -3.93 -19.79
N ALA A 64 1.41 -4.52 -18.60
CA ALA A 64 0.33 -5.06 -17.79
C ALA A 64 -0.02 -4.11 -16.64
N ILE A 65 -1.31 -3.98 -16.34
CA ILE A 65 -1.80 -3.28 -15.15
C ILE A 65 -1.77 -4.27 -13.99
N ILE A 66 -1.06 -3.92 -12.91
CA ILE A 66 -0.90 -4.77 -11.72
C ILE A 66 -1.17 -3.98 -10.44
N VAL A 67 -1.53 -4.70 -9.38
CA VAL A 67 -1.69 -4.14 -8.03
C VAL A 67 -0.43 -4.43 -7.22
N VAL A 68 0.16 -3.37 -6.65
CA VAL A 68 1.39 -3.43 -5.86
C VAL A 68 1.12 -2.95 -4.44
N PRO A 69 1.18 -3.85 -3.45
CA PRO A 69 0.95 -3.52 -2.05
C PRO A 69 2.00 -2.57 -1.47
N ILE A 70 1.54 -1.75 -0.52
CA ILE A 70 2.41 -0.87 0.27
C ILE A 70 2.10 -1.04 1.76
N SER A 71 3.07 -0.75 2.62
CA SER A 71 2.91 -0.74 4.07
C SER A 71 3.55 0.51 4.66
N ARG A 72 3.19 0.85 5.89
CA ARG A 72 3.88 1.95 6.58
C ARG A 72 5.35 1.58 6.78
N ALA A 73 6.23 2.51 6.46
CA ALA A 73 7.67 2.30 6.62
C ALA A 73 8.02 2.20 8.12
N PRO A 74 8.92 1.30 8.53
CA PRO A 74 9.46 1.26 9.88
C PRO A 74 10.14 2.58 10.25
N SER A 75 10.00 2.99 11.50
CA SER A 75 10.59 4.18 12.11
C SER A 75 11.04 3.84 13.53
N GLY A 76 12.17 3.14 13.65
CA GLY A 76 12.62 2.57 14.92
C GLY A 76 11.68 1.48 15.40
N THR A 77 11.13 1.63 16.61
CA THR A 77 10.13 0.71 17.20
C THR A 77 8.69 1.01 16.78
N HIS A 78 8.48 2.05 15.97
CA HIS A 78 7.16 2.46 15.48
C HIS A 78 7.10 2.37 13.96
N VAL A 79 5.92 2.65 13.40
CA VAL A 79 5.72 2.83 11.96
C VAL A 79 5.50 4.30 11.65
N SER A 80 5.96 4.74 10.48
CA SER A 80 5.80 6.13 10.05
C SER A 80 4.33 6.47 9.78
N ALA A 81 3.92 7.68 10.18
CA ALA A 81 2.60 8.22 9.90
C ALA A 81 2.42 8.61 8.42
N SER A 82 3.50 9.00 7.73
CA SER A 82 3.45 9.62 6.40
C SER A 82 4.35 8.97 5.35
N LYS A 83 5.23 8.04 5.76
CA LYS A 83 6.14 7.32 4.87
C LYS A 83 5.71 5.87 4.74
N PHE A 84 5.73 5.40 3.50
CA PHE A 84 5.35 4.04 3.13
C PHE A 84 6.50 3.37 2.36
N GLU A 85 6.46 2.05 2.33
CA GLU A 85 7.38 1.20 1.61
C GLU A 85 6.59 0.14 0.84
N TRP A 86 7.18 -0.44 -0.19
CA TRP A 86 6.66 -1.58 -0.91
C TRP A 86 6.53 -2.79 0.02
N SER A 87 5.49 -3.60 -0.16
CA SER A 87 5.27 -4.76 0.70
C SER A 87 4.99 -6.03 -0.10
N ASN A 88 5.12 -7.17 0.58
CA ASN A 88 4.80 -8.45 0.00
C ASN A 88 3.29 -8.57 -0.24
N SER A 89 2.90 -9.12 -1.39
CA SER A 89 1.49 -9.44 -1.69
C SER A 89 0.86 -10.43 -0.72
N SER A 90 1.67 -11.28 -0.11
CA SER A 90 1.22 -12.25 0.90
C SER A 90 2.21 -12.26 2.07
N PRO A 91 1.81 -12.63 3.30
CA PRO A 91 2.77 -13.02 4.34
C PRO A 91 3.48 -14.34 4.03
N PHE A 92 2.88 -15.19 3.18
CA PHE A 92 3.41 -16.48 2.75
C PHE A 92 3.67 -16.48 1.24
N GLN A 93 4.94 -16.59 0.82
CA GLN A 93 5.31 -16.71 -0.59
C GLN A 93 5.41 -18.19 -0.97
N PRO A 94 4.50 -18.76 -1.75
CA PRO A 94 4.57 -20.16 -2.16
C PRO A 94 5.56 -20.38 -3.31
N TYR A 95 6.24 -21.52 -3.29
CA TYR A 95 7.16 -21.94 -4.34
C TYR A 95 6.86 -23.38 -4.78
N ALA A 96 7.00 -23.64 -6.08
CA ALA A 96 6.86 -24.99 -6.63
C ALA A 96 8.07 -25.90 -6.29
N SER A 97 9.21 -25.29 -5.95
CA SER A 97 10.40 -26.01 -5.47
C SER A 97 10.27 -26.35 -3.99
N SER A 98 11.02 -27.34 -3.52
CA SER A 98 11.03 -27.77 -2.11
C SER A 98 11.95 -26.94 -1.20
N ASN A 99 12.65 -25.95 -1.76
CA ASN A 99 13.68 -25.15 -1.07
C ASN A 99 13.54 -23.64 -1.34
N CYS A 100 12.33 -23.18 -1.70
CA CYS A 100 12.01 -21.80 -2.03
C CYS A 100 12.93 -21.16 -3.08
N SER A 101 13.48 -21.99 -3.97
CA SER A 101 14.26 -21.53 -5.11
C SER A 101 13.37 -21.26 -6.33
N GLY A 102 13.86 -20.41 -7.22
CA GLY A 102 13.12 -20.01 -8.41
C GLY A 102 12.05 -18.96 -8.10
N PRO A 103 11.17 -18.68 -9.07
CA PRO A 103 10.12 -17.69 -8.89
C PRO A 103 9.00 -18.18 -7.95
N PRO A 104 8.32 -17.26 -7.24
CA PRO A 104 7.14 -17.61 -6.47
C PRO A 104 5.98 -18.00 -7.39
N VAL A 105 5.08 -18.82 -6.88
CA VAL A 105 3.79 -19.10 -7.52
C VAL A 105 2.86 -17.90 -7.32
N ILE A 106 2.29 -17.39 -8.41
CA ILE A 106 1.27 -16.34 -8.36
C ILE A 106 -0.07 -17.05 -8.15
N MET A 107 -0.69 -16.85 -6.99
CA MET A 107 -2.01 -17.41 -6.71
C MET A 107 -3.09 -16.50 -7.25
N SER A 108 -4.23 -17.07 -7.65
CA SER A 108 -5.44 -16.30 -7.90
C SER A 108 -5.96 -15.81 -6.57
N SER A 109 -5.51 -14.62 -6.16
CA SER A 109 -6.19 -13.89 -5.11
C SER A 109 -7.61 -13.56 -5.63
N SER A 110 -8.62 -13.48 -4.77
CA SER A 110 -10.01 -13.21 -5.17
C SER A 110 -10.14 -11.74 -5.56
N ILE A 111 -9.56 -11.36 -6.71
CA ILE A 111 -9.57 -10.00 -7.25
C ILE A 111 -10.95 -9.73 -7.88
N THR A 112 -11.94 -9.54 -7.02
CA THR A 112 -13.16 -8.82 -7.35
C THR A 112 -13.46 -7.90 -6.19
N GLY A 113 -12.79 -6.73 -6.19
CA GLY A 113 -13.39 -5.56 -5.56
C GLY A 113 -14.77 -5.37 -6.15
N SER A 114 -15.78 -5.09 -5.32
CA SER A 114 -17.20 -5.04 -5.67
C SER A 114 -17.59 -3.84 -6.56
N GLY A 115 -16.68 -3.32 -7.38
CA GLY A 115 -16.90 -2.13 -8.20
C GLY A 115 -15.93 -2.10 -9.37
N GLU A 116 -16.49 -2.30 -10.56
CA GLU A 116 -15.97 -1.95 -11.91
C GLU A 116 -14.46 -1.71 -12.04
N THR A 117 -13.63 -2.63 -11.55
CA THR A 117 -12.18 -2.52 -11.70
C THR A 117 -11.78 -3.22 -12.99
N GLU A 118 -11.08 -2.48 -13.86
CA GLU A 118 -10.31 -3.03 -14.98
C GLU A 118 -9.65 -4.37 -14.60
N PRO A 119 -9.68 -5.39 -15.47
CA PRO A 119 -9.08 -6.69 -15.16
C PRO A 119 -7.56 -6.53 -14.98
N VAL A 120 -7.10 -6.46 -13.74
CA VAL A 120 -5.67 -6.41 -13.42
C VAL A 120 -5.05 -7.78 -13.68
N ARG A 121 -3.83 -7.77 -14.24
CA ARG A 121 -3.06 -9.00 -14.44
C ARG A 121 -2.67 -9.57 -13.08
N PRO A 122 -2.92 -10.87 -12.80
CA PRO A 122 -2.44 -11.48 -11.56
C PRO A 122 -0.94 -11.29 -11.39
N SER A 123 -0.53 -10.89 -10.19
CA SER A 123 0.85 -10.62 -9.87
C SER A 123 1.16 -10.88 -8.40
N ALA A 124 2.40 -11.24 -8.10
CA ALA A 124 2.90 -11.34 -6.74
C ALA A 124 4.07 -10.37 -6.56
N THR A 125 3.99 -9.51 -5.55
CA THR A 125 5.10 -8.65 -5.14
C THR A 125 5.88 -9.34 -4.04
N VAL A 126 7.20 -9.45 -4.22
CA VAL A 126 8.13 -9.99 -3.23
C VAL A 126 9.19 -8.95 -2.90
N ARG A 127 9.38 -8.70 -1.62
CA ARG A 127 10.42 -7.89 -1.02
C ARG A 127 11.47 -8.80 -0.38
N ALA A 128 12.70 -8.72 -0.88
CA ALA A 128 13.86 -9.42 -0.35
C ALA A 128 14.92 -8.37 0.03
N GLY A 129 15.09 -8.15 1.34
CA GLY A 129 15.96 -7.08 1.84
C GLY A 129 15.47 -5.70 1.39
N THR A 130 16.29 -5.00 0.62
CA THR A 130 15.99 -3.68 0.06
C THR A 130 15.41 -3.73 -1.35
N GLU A 131 15.32 -4.91 -1.97
CA GLU A 131 14.78 -5.07 -3.32
C GLU A 131 13.33 -5.50 -3.31
N THR A 132 12.53 -4.90 -4.20
CA THR A 132 11.13 -5.27 -4.41
C THR A 132 10.92 -5.59 -5.88
N THR A 133 10.46 -6.81 -6.13
CA THR A 133 10.17 -7.31 -7.48
C THR A 133 8.72 -7.73 -7.57
N ALA A 134 8.03 -7.26 -8.61
CA ALA A 134 6.73 -7.79 -9.00
C ALA A 134 6.93 -8.91 -10.02
N TYR A 135 6.33 -10.06 -9.76
CA TYR A 135 6.23 -11.22 -10.63
C TYR A 135 4.87 -11.19 -11.30
N ILE A 136 4.83 -11.18 -12.63
CA ILE A 136 3.62 -10.92 -13.41
C ILE A 136 3.23 -12.20 -14.16
N ALA A 137 1.97 -12.63 -14.01
CA ALA A 137 1.45 -13.81 -14.68
C ALA A 137 1.39 -13.62 -16.21
N PRO A 138 1.43 -14.72 -17.00
CA PRO A 138 1.14 -14.67 -18.42
C PRO A 138 -0.30 -14.22 -18.70
N ASP A 139 -0.55 -13.82 -19.94
CA ASP A 139 -1.90 -13.65 -20.47
C ASP A 139 -2.56 -14.99 -20.83
N ALA A 140 -2.76 -15.83 -19.82
CA ALA A 140 -3.32 -17.16 -19.97
C ALA A 140 -4.13 -17.55 -18.73
N TYR A 141 -4.98 -18.57 -18.88
CA TYR A 141 -5.67 -19.19 -17.75
C TYR A 141 -4.69 -19.77 -16.73
N SER A 142 -5.11 -19.80 -15.46
CA SER A 142 -4.36 -20.48 -14.41
C SER A 142 -4.28 -21.98 -14.68
N THR A 143 -3.29 -22.61 -14.08
CA THR A 143 -3.03 -24.05 -14.17
C THR A 143 -2.89 -24.62 -12.76
N THR A 144 -3.10 -25.92 -12.62
CA THR A 144 -2.82 -26.65 -11.38
C THR A 144 -1.31 -26.66 -11.14
N ILE A 145 -0.89 -26.14 -9.98
CA ILE A 145 0.51 -26.08 -9.55
C ILE A 145 0.63 -26.77 -8.19
N ALA A 146 1.64 -27.63 -8.06
CA ALA A 146 2.05 -28.20 -6.79
C ALA A 146 3.05 -27.26 -6.10
N ILE A 147 2.65 -26.71 -4.96
CA ILE A 147 3.51 -25.94 -4.05
C ILE A 147 4.20 -26.94 -3.12
N GLN A 148 5.52 -26.78 -2.95
CA GLN A 148 6.36 -27.69 -2.17
C GLN A 148 7.13 -26.99 -1.03
N SER A 149 7.15 -25.66 -1.03
CA SER A 149 7.67 -24.86 0.06
C SER A 149 7.03 -23.48 0.07
N GLU A 150 7.18 -22.78 1.18
CA GLU A 150 6.81 -21.38 1.28
C GLU A 150 7.85 -20.59 2.07
N ILE A 151 7.94 -19.29 1.79
CA ILE A 151 8.65 -18.37 2.68
C ILE A 151 7.60 -17.65 3.51
N GLU A 152 7.69 -17.81 4.83
CA GLU A 152 6.99 -16.97 5.79
C GLU A 152 7.99 -15.94 6.31
N GLY A 153 7.74 -14.65 6.08
CA GLY A 153 8.52 -13.61 6.74
C GLY A 153 8.11 -13.53 8.22
N PRO A 154 9.01 -13.62 9.21
CA PRO A 154 10.49 -13.59 9.21
C PRO A 154 11.20 -14.96 9.35
N PHE A 155 10.48 -16.08 9.28
CA PHE A 155 10.96 -17.42 9.62
C PHE A 155 11.76 -18.11 8.49
N GLY A 156 11.68 -17.58 7.27
CA GLY A 156 12.43 -18.10 6.12
C GLY A 156 11.68 -19.20 5.38
N CYS A 157 12.43 -20.04 4.66
CA CYS A 157 11.86 -21.11 3.84
C CYS A 157 11.49 -22.33 4.69
N SER A 158 10.27 -22.84 4.53
CA SER A 158 9.77 -24.05 5.17
C SER A 158 9.13 -25.00 4.16
N PRO A 159 9.15 -26.33 4.41
CA PRO A 159 8.37 -27.27 3.61
C PRO A 159 6.88 -27.00 3.76
N PHE A 160 6.17 -26.98 2.65
CA PHE A 160 4.71 -26.77 2.61
C PHE A 160 4.16 -27.53 1.41
N SER A 161 3.03 -28.23 1.55
CA SER A 161 2.49 -29.05 0.46
C SER A 161 1.04 -28.68 0.19
N LEU A 162 0.80 -28.12 -0.97
CA LEU A 162 -0.53 -27.75 -1.44
C LEU A 162 -0.60 -27.86 -2.96
N THR A 163 -1.68 -28.42 -3.48
CA THR A 163 -1.99 -28.33 -4.91
C THR A 163 -3.11 -27.33 -5.09
N THR A 164 -2.88 -26.30 -5.91
CA THR A 164 -3.82 -25.19 -6.13
C THR A 164 -3.78 -24.69 -7.56
N THR A 165 -4.68 -23.79 -7.93
CA THR A 165 -4.66 -23.11 -9.23
C THR A 165 -3.88 -21.79 -9.13
N GLY A 166 -3.00 -21.55 -10.09
CA GLY A 166 -2.21 -20.33 -10.14
C GLY A 166 -1.40 -20.21 -11.42
N TRP A 167 -0.39 -19.35 -11.40
CA TRP A 167 0.52 -19.11 -12.51
C TRP A 167 1.97 -19.18 -12.06
N LEU A 168 2.83 -19.66 -12.96
CA LEU A 168 4.24 -19.29 -12.94
C LEU A 168 4.40 -17.94 -13.64
N PRO A 169 5.31 -17.06 -13.18
CA PRO A 169 5.47 -15.75 -13.78
C PRO A 169 6.00 -15.83 -15.21
N ALA A 170 5.48 -14.96 -16.07
CA ALA A 170 5.97 -14.75 -17.43
C ALA A 170 7.00 -13.61 -17.50
N SER A 171 6.93 -12.65 -16.57
CA SER A 171 7.90 -11.55 -16.49
C SER A 171 8.07 -11.04 -15.07
N THR A 172 9.10 -10.22 -14.87
CA THR A 172 9.38 -9.53 -13.62
C THR A 172 9.51 -8.03 -13.84
N TYR A 173 9.26 -7.24 -12.79
CA TYR A 173 9.40 -5.80 -12.81
C TYR A 173 10.06 -5.32 -11.50
N PRO A 174 11.21 -4.61 -11.55
CA PRO A 174 11.88 -4.12 -10.36
C PRO A 174 11.21 -2.85 -9.85
N VAL A 175 10.29 -2.99 -8.89
CA VAL A 175 9.39 -1.92 -8.43
C VAL A 175 10.18 -0.76 -7.83
N ASN A 176 11.02 -1.04 -6.83
CA ASN A 176 11.78 -0.02 -6.10
C ASN A 176 12.81 0.72 -6.98
N ARG A 177 13.29 0.11 -8.07
CA ARG A 177 14.19 0.76 -9.03
C ARG A 177 13.46 1.76 -9.93
N ASN A 178 12.18 1.55 -10.21
CA ASN A 178 11.37 2.43 -11.04
C ASN A 178 10.57 3.47 -10.22
N TYR A 179 10.32 3.16 -8.96
CA TYR A 179 9.58 3.97 -8.00
C TYR A 179 10.25 3.87 -6.62
N PRO A 180 11.27 4.71 -6.36
CA PRO A 180 12.08 4.62 -5.14
C PRO A 180 11.30 5.00 -3.88
N GLU A 181 11.70 4.36 -2.78
CA GLU A 181 11.18 4.61 -1.43
C GLU A 181 11.91 5.78 -0.73
N PRO A 182 11.31 6.40 0.29
CA PRO A 182 9.99 6.12 0.83
C PRO A 182 8.85 6.73 0.00
N LEU A 183 7.76 6.00 -0.10
CA LEU A 183 6.54 6.42 -0.76
C LEU A 183 5.73 7.37 0.14
N THR A 184 4.87 8.18 -0.47
CA THR A 184 3.93 9.07 0.21
C THR A 184 2.54 8.95 -0.37
N ILE A 185 1.52 9.21 0.45
CA ILE A 185 0.12 9.26 0.05
C ILE A 185 -0.36 10.69 0.26
N ARG A 186 -0.99 11.28 -0.77
CA ARG A 186 -1.57 12.62 -0.74
C ARG A 186 -2.73 12.71 -1.75
N MET A 187 -3.46 13.81 -1.71
CA MET A 187 -4.50 14.10 -2.71
C MET A 187 -3.90 14.13 -4.11
N ASP A 188 -4.63 13.59 -5.09
CA ASP A 188 -4.27 13.60 -6.51
C ASP A 188 -4.54 14.99 -7.12
N ASP A 189 -3.55 15.86 -7.05
CA ASP A 189 -3.55 17.17 -7.71
C ASP A 189 -3.22 17.09 -9.21
N HIS A 190 -2.97 15.89 -9.74
CA HIS A 190 -2.64 15.64 -11.14
C HIS A 190 -3.87 15.65 -12.04
N GLN A 191 -5.05 15.27 -11.52
CA GLN A 191 -6.30 15.29 -12.28
C GLN A 191 -6.84 16.71 -12.50
N GLY A 192 -6.58 17.66 -11.60
CA GLY A 192 -7.04 19.05 -11.70
C GLY A 192 -6.32 19.92 -12.75
N ARG A 193 -5.35 19.36 -13.49
CA ARG A 193 -4.56 20.07 -14.51
C ARG A 193 -4.79 19.56 -15.95
N ARG A 194 -5.80 18.72 -16.17
CA ARG A 194 -6.18 18.23 -17.51
C ARG A 194 -7.37 19.00 -18.07
#